data_AF-A0A6P1YD60-F1
#
_entry.id   AF-A0A6P1YD60-F1
#
_cell.length_a   1.000
_cell.length_b   1.000
_cell.length_c   1.000
_cell.angle_alpha   90.00
_cell.angle_beta   90.00
_cell.angle_gamma   90.00
#
_symmetry.space_group_name_H-M   'P 1'
#
loop_
_entity.id
_entity.type
_entity.pdbx_description
1 polymer ?
#
loop_
_entity_poly.entity_id
_entity_poly.type
_entity_poly.pdbx_seq_one_letter_code
_entity_poly.pdbx_strand_id
1 'polypeptide(L)' 'MDDEYNCPLVNRKINESYCLEYCEAVDGMLKMDIINGFKGTREEAQRICYNCLNHKDD' A
#
# COMPACT_ATOMS: atom_id res chain seq x y z
N MET A 1 0.87 -11.75 16.65
CA MET A 1 0.51 -10.34 16.81
C MET A 1 0.29 -9.85 15.40
N ASP A 2 -0.95 -9.53 15.04
CA ASP A 2 -1.21 -8.87 13.76
C ASP A 2 -0.78 -7.41 13.94
N ASP A 3 0.43 -7.09 13.50
CA ASP A 3 0.90 -5.72 13.55
C ASP A 3 0.05 -4.87 12.59
N GLU A 4 -0.69 -3.91 13.15
CA GLU A 4 -1.50 -2.95 12.39
C GLU A 4 -0.69 -1.68 12.13
N TYR A 5 -0.59 -1.28 10.86
CA TYR A 5 0.15 -0.09 10.43
C TYR A 5 -0.78 0.96 9.82
N ASN A 6 -0.51 2.24 10.08
CA ASN A 6 -1.19 3.33 9.38
C ASN A 6 -0.65 3.43 7.95
N CYS A 7 -1.48 3.04 6.98
CA CYS A 7 -1.10 3.10 5.57
C CYS A 7 -1.46 4.48 4.99
N PRO A 8 -0.47 5.24 4.47
CA PRO A 8 -0.72 6.57 3.90
C PRO A 8 -1.50 6.53 2.58
N LEU A 9 -1.49 5.40 1.85
CA LEU A 9 -2.26 5.25 0.60
C LEU A 9 -3.77 5.34 0.81
N VAL A 10 -4.25 4.74 1.89
CA VAL A 10 -5.68 4.62 2.20
C VAL A 10 -6.09 5.42 3.45
N ASN A 11 -5.12 6.11 4.07
CA ASN A 11 -5.29 6.90 5.29
C ASN A 11 -6.05 6.15 6.40
N ARG A 12 -5.72 4.86 6.60
CA ARG A 12 -6.32 4.00 7.64
C ARG A 12 -5.33 2.93 8.11
N LYS A 13 -5.65 2.31 9.24
CA LYS A 13 -4.93 1.13 9.72
C LYS A 13 -5.23 -0.07 8.83
N ILE A 14 -4.18 -0.81 8.48
CA ILE A 14 -4.26 -2.08 7.77
C ILE A 14 -3.30 -3.07 8.45
N ASN A 15 -3.57 -4.37 8.29
CA ASN A 15 -2.63 -5.41 8.73
C ASN A 15 -1.48 -5.58 7.72
N GLU A 16 -0.50 -6.40 8.09
CA GLU A 16 0.66 -6.72 7.26
C GLU A 16 0.27 -7.32 5.90
N SER A 17 -0.70 -8.23 5.85
CA SER A 17 -1.15 -8.87 4.60
C SER A 17 -1.66 -7.86 3.58
N TYR A 18 -2.52 -6.91 4.01
CA TYR A 18 -2.98 -5.83 3.15
C TYR A 18 -1.84 -4.89 2.75
N CYS A 19 -0.85 -4.68 3.60
CA CYS A 19 0.31 -3.85 3.28
C CYS A 19 1.11 -4.45 2.12
N LEU A 20 1.37 -5.76 2.17
CA LEU A 20 2.06 -6.52 1.11
C LEU A 20 1.26 -6.46 -0.20
N GLU A 21 -0.03 -6.78 -0.17
CA GLU A 21 -0.89 -6.70 -1.36
C GLU A 21 -0.87 -5.31 -2.00
N TYR A 22 -0.95 -4.24 -1.19
CA TYR A 22 -0.91 -2.88 -1.72
C TYR A 22 0.46 -2.54 -2.34
N CYS A 23 1.57 -3.01 -1.75
CA CYS A 23 2.89 -2.85 -2.36
C CYS A 23 2.95 -3.58 -3.72
N GLU A 24 2.51 -4.83 -3.80
CA GLU A 24 2.46 -5.59 -5.06
C GLU A 24 1.57 -4.91 -6.13
N ALA A 25 0.46 -4.30 -5.73
CA ALA A 25 -0.39 -3.54 -6.66
C ALA A 25 0.28 -2.26 -7.18
N VAL A 26 0.99 -1.56 -6.30
CA VAL A 26 1.80 -0.38 -6.59
C VAL A 26 2.93 -0.71 -7.57
N ASP A 27 3.58 -1.87 -7.38
CA ASP A 27 4.66 -2.38 -8.24
C ASP A 27 4.14 -2.94 -9.56
N GLY A 28 2.82 -3.13 -9.66
CA GLY A 28 2.13 -3.61 -10.85
C GLY A 28 2.07 -5.13 -10.99
N MET A 29 2.41 -5.87 -9.94
CA MET A 29 2.19 -7.31 -9.84
C MET A 29 0.71 -7.63 -9.63
N LEU A 30 0.00 -6.78 -8.86
CA LEU A 30 -1.45 -6.84 -8.70
C LEU A 30 -2.18 -5.66 -9.37
N LYS A 31 -3.51 -5.79 -9.47
CA LYS A 31 -4.37 -4.72 -9.95
C LYS A 31 -4.51 -3.64 -8.88
N MET A 32 -4.51 -2.37 -9.30
CA MET A 32 -4.65 -1.22 -8.40
C MET A 32 -6.03 -1.12 -7.72
N ASP A 33 -7.04 -1.85 -8.21
CA ASP A 33 -8.40 -1.85 -7.67
C ASP A 33 -8.51 -2.46 -6.27
N ILE A 34 -7.52 -3.27 -5.86
CA ILE A 34 -7.46 -3.84 -4.52
C ILE A 34 -7.21 -2.77 -3.45
N ILE A 35 -6.57 -1.65 -3.82
CA ILE A 35 -6.26 -0.52 -2.92
C ILE A 35 -7.52 0.31 -2.70
N ASN A 36 -8.47 -0.28 -1.98
CA ASN A 36 -9.78 0.30 -1.70
C ASN A 36 -9.64 1.64 -0.94
N GLY A 37 -10.01 2.73 -1.61
CA GLY A 37 -9.97 4.07 -1.05
C GLY A 37 -8.93 5.00 -1.68
N PHE A 38 -7.98 4.46 -2.46
CA PHE A 38 -7.04 5.27 -3.23
C PHE A 38 -7.66 5.73 -4.56
N LYS A 39 -7.61 7.03 -4.84
CA LYS A 39 -8.18 7.65 -6.06
C LYS A 39 -7.13 8.46 -6.84
N GLY A 40 -5.96 7.88 -7.04
CA GLY A 40 -4.85 8.49 -7.79
C GLY A 40 -4.29 7.56 -8.87
N THR A 41 -3.21 7.99 -9.50
CA THR A 41 -2.47 7.19 -10.48
C THR A 41 -1.55 6.19 -9.78
N ARG A 42 -1.08 5.17 -10.51
CA ARG A 42 -0.05 4.25 -10.00
C ARG A 42 1.23 4.98 -9.61
N GLU A 43 1.65 6.00 -10.37
CA GLU A 43 2.83 6.80 -10.03
C GLU A 43 2.69 7.57 -8.71
N GLU A 44 1.49 8.12 -8.44
CA GLU A 44 1.19 8.73 -7.15
C GLU A 44 1.22 7.69 -6.03
N ALA A 45 0.66 6.51 -6.27
CA ALA A 45 0.69 5.41 -5.32
C ALA A 45 2.12 4.93 -5.02
N GLN A 46 2.96 4.79 -6.04
CA GLN A 46 4.39 4.47 -5.92
C GLN A 46 5.11 5.51 -5.07
N ARG A 47 4.92 6.80 -5.35
CA ARG A 47 5.53 7.85 -4.56
C ARG A 47 5.11 7.80 -3.09
N ILE A 48 3.85 7.50 -2.79
CA ILE A 48 3.35 7.41 -1.41
C ILE A 48 3.88 6.13 -0.73
N CYS A 49 3.83 5.00 -1.43
CA CYS A 49 4.22 3.70 -0.91
C CYS A 49 5.72 3.62 -0.62
N TYR A 50 6.57 4.01 -1.57
CA TYR A 50 8.03 3.95 -1.43
C TYR A 50 8.60 4.96 -0.42
N ASN A 51 7.83 6.02 -0.10
CA ASN A 51 8.18 6.94 0.97
C ASN A 51 7.58 6.54 2.34
N CYS A 52 6.87 5.41 2.42
CA CYS A 52 6.34 4.91 3.68
C CYS A 52 7.48 4.33 4.54
N LEU A 53 7.57 4.74 5.81
CA LEU A 53 8.57 4.21 6.76
C LEU A 53 8.42 2.70 7.02
N ASN A 54 7.23 2.16 6.77
CA ASN A 54 6.94 0.72 6.90
C ASN A 54 6.91 0.02 5.54
N HIS A 55 7.43 0.66 4.48
CA HIS A 55 7.52 0.00 3.18
C HIS A 55 8.37 -1.27 3.33
N LYS A 56 7.75 -2.40 3.02
CA LYS A 56 8.43 -3.69 2.95
C LYS A 56 8.67 -3.97 1.47
N ASP A 57 9.81 -3.49 0.96
CA ASP A 57 10.50 -4.15 -0.13
C ASP A 57 10.97 -5.49 0.45
N ASP A 58 10.35 -6.60 0.08
CA ASP A 58 10.88 -7.94 0.40
C ASP A 58 12.13 -8.25 -0.44
#